data_AF-A0A525CL66-F1
#
_entry.id   AF-A0A525CL66-F1
#
_cell.length_a   1.000
_cell.length_b   1.000
_cell.length_c   1.000
_cell.angle_alpha   90.00
_cell.angle_beta   90.00
_cell.angle_gamma   90.00
#
_symmetry.space_group_name_H-M   'P 1'
#
loop_
_entity.id
_entity.type
_entity.pdbx_description
1 polymer ?
#
loop_
_entity_poly.entity_id
_entity_poly.type
_entity_poly.pdbx_seq_one_letter_code
_entity_poly.pdbx_strand_id
1 'polypeptide(L)'
;LRQPLLDADKVSSRDFEKEVHFEGSMPIETLAERGEETLAFGPFKPVGLTDPRTGERPFAVVQLRVENQAGTAYNLVGCQTKLKYGEQERVFRMIPGLENAQFERLGSVHRNTFVNAPRVLKDLEFSARPGVYLAGQITGVEGYVESAACGLWLGLALGAKLAKEPLAPPPPESVLGGLLNHLAVEVKNFQPSNANFGLTPALGKRAKKRDRKRLFAERAREAFMRWLGSAEIPGKKITS
;
A
#
# COMPACT_ATOMS: atom_id res chain seq x y z
N LEU A 1 18.39 -17.56 -6.58
CA LEU A 1 17.86 -16.23 -6.99
C LEU A 1 18.62 -15.05 -6.40
N ARG A 2 18.97 -15.04 -5.10
CA ARG A 2 19.62 -13.88 -4.44
C ARG A 2 20.87 -13.37 -5.16
N GLN A 3 21.89 -14.21 -5.36
CA GLN A 3 23.15 -13.77 -5.96
C GLN A 3 22.95 -13.14 -7.36
N PRO A 4 22.20 -13.77 -8.29
CA PRO A 4 21.83 -13.14 -9.56
C PRO A 4 21.15 -11.77 -9.44
N LEU A 5 20.31 -11.54 -8.42
CA LEU A 5 19.67 -10.23 -8.18
C LEU A 5 20.66 -9.16 -7.72
N LEU A 6 21.68 -9.54 -6.95
CA LEU A 6 22.72 -8.61 -6.47
C LEU A 6 23.66 -8.19 -7.61
N ASP A 7 24.00 -9.14 -8.49
CA ASP A 7 24.95 -8.94 -9.58
C ASP A 7 24.31 -8.30 -10.82
N ALA A 8 22.98 -8.21 -10.85
CA ALA A 8 22.24 -7.72 -12.01
C ALA A 8 22.30 -6.20 -12.16
N ASP A 9 22.43 -5.76 -13.41
CA ASP A 9 22.37 -4.36 -13.80
C ASP A 9 21.01 -3.73 -13.46
N LYS A 10 21.05 -2.56 -12.82
CA LYS A 10 19.88 -1.77 -12.42
C LYS A 10 19.74 -0.54 -13.31
N VAL A 11 18.50 -0.06 -13.44
CA VAL A 11 18.22 1.27 -14.00
C VAL A 11 18.67 2.31 -12.97
N SER A 12 19.57 3.21 -13.35
CA SER A 12 20.05 4.28 -12.48
C SER A 12 18.96 5.34 -12.27
N SER A 13 18.88 5.84 -11.05
CA SER A 13 18.11 7.06 -10.77
C SER A 13 18.75 8.27 -11.46
N ARG A 14 17.92 9.23 -11.85
CA ARG A 14 18.40 10.51 -12.41
C ARG A 14 18.98 11.38 -11.30
N ASP A 15 19.87 12.31 -11.63
CA ASP A 15 20.62 13.12 -10.65
C ASP A 15 19.74 13.97 -9.72
N PHE A 16 18.53 14.33 -10.16
CA PHE A 16 17.55 15.07 -9.36
C PHE A 16 16.61 14.17 -8.55
N GLU A 17 16.76 12.85 -8.63
CA GLU A 17 15.97 11.87 -7.90
C GLU A 17 16.70 11.47 -6.62
N LYS A 18 16.01 11.64 -5.49
CA LYS A 18 16.45 11.01 -4.25
C LYS A 18 15.84 9.63 -4.16
N GLU A 19 16.67 8.61 -4.07
CA GLU A 19 16.21 7.22 -3.93
C GLU A 19 15.74 6.98 -2.48
N VAL A 20 14.43 7.11 -2.27
CA VAL A 20 13.76 6.76 -1.02
C VAL A 20 12.73 5.70 -1.35
N HIS A 21 12.91 4.50 -0.81
CA HIS A 21 11.95 3.43 -1.01
C HIS A 21 10.87 3.46 0.07
N PHE A 22 9.62 3.32 -0.36
CA PHE A 22 8.53 3.00 0.56
C PHE A 22 8.71 1.56 1.02
N GLU A 23 8.80 1.32 2.34
CA GLU A 23 9.05 -0.02 2.91
C GLU A 23 8.02 -1.07 2.45
N GLY A 24 6.80 -0.67 2.13
CA GLY A 24 5.76 -1.56 1.62
C GLY A 24 5.88 -1.93 0.14
N SER A 25 6.76 -1.29 -0.63
CA SER A 25 6.91 -1.46 -2.09
C SER A 25 8.37 -1.31 -2.52
N MET A 26 9.25 -2.12 -1.94
CA MET A 26 10.69 -2.09 -2.26
C MET A 26 11.05 -3.00 -3.44
N PRO A 27 12.00 -2.59 -4.30
CA PRO A 27 12.54 -3.46 -5.33
C PRO A 27 13.14 -4.74 -4.73
N ILE A 28 12.98 -5.86 -5.44
CA ILE A 28 13.40 -7.18 -4.96
C ILE A 28 14.92 -7.30 -4.81
N GLU A 29 15.69 -6.62 -5.66
CA GLU A 29 17.14 -6.52 -5.55
C GLU A 29 17.57 -5.75 -4.30
N THR A 30 16.84 -4.69 -3.90
CA THR A 30 17.08 -3.98 -2.64
C THR A 30 16.77 -4.86 -1.43
N LEU A 31 15.75 -5.71 -1.52
CA LEU A 31 15.46 -6.71 -0.49
C LEU A 31 16.58 -7.76 -0.39
N ALA A 32 17.14 -8.19 -1.52
CA ALA A 32 18.25 -9.14 -1.58
C ALA A 32 19.53 -8.61 -0.88
N GLU A 33 19.77 -7.30 -0.97
CA GLU A 33 20.90 -6.62 -0.30
C GLU A 33 20.76 -6.61 1.22
N ARG A 34 19.54 -6.55 1.75
CA ARG A 34 19.28 -6.42 3.20
C ARG A 34 19.63 -7.65 4.02
N GLY A 35 19.86 -8.81 3.39
CA GLY A 35 20.24 -10.03 4.10
C GLY A 35 20.09 -11.29 3.25
N GLU A 36 20.76 -12.36 3.67
CA GLU A 36 20.78 -13.64 2.96
C GLU A 36 19.38 -14.28 2.86
N GLU A 37 18.65 -14.28 3.96
CA GLU A 37 17.33 -14.90 4.05
C GLU A 37 16.17 -13.90 3.89
N THR A 38 16.46 -12.61 3.65
CA THR A 38 15.43 -11.56 3.57
C THR A 38 14.33 -11.90 2.57
N LEU A 39 14.69 -12.48 1.43
CA LEU A 39 13.72 -12.91 0.41
C LEU A 39 12.83 -14.05 0.92
N ALA A 40 13.39 -15.04 1.63
CA ALA A 40 12.69 -16.21 2.16
C ALA A 40 11.77 -15.87 3.35
N PHE A 41 12.09 -14.83 4.13
CA PHE A 41 11.19 -14.32 5.18
C PHE A 41 10.21 -13.25 4.68
N GLY A 42 10.49 -12.64 3.53
CA GLY A 42 9.70 -11.59 2.91
C GLY A 42 8.78 -12.10 1.79
N PRO A 43 9.02 -11.71 0.51
CA PRO A 43 8.14 -12.02 -0.61
C PRO A 43 8.04 -13.52 -0.92
N PHE A 44 9.06 -14.32 -0.59
CA PHE A 44 9.12 -15.75 -0.93
C PHE A 44 8.81 -16.68 0.22
N LYS A 45 8.18 -16.17 1.29
CA LYS A 45 7.85 -16.97 2.46
C LYS A 45 6.90 -18.13 2.12
N PRO A 46 7.23 -19.37 2.49
CA PRO A 46 6.41 -20.54 2.16
C PRO A 46 5.35 -20.83 3.23
N VAL A 47 4.87 -19.81 3.94
CA VAL A 47 3.96 -20.01 5.09
C VAL A 47 2.62 -20.56 4.61
N GLY A 48 2.21 -21.71 5.15
CA GLY A 48 0.94 -22.36 4.80
C GLY A 48 0.99 -23.20 3.51
N LEU A 49 2.16 -23.42 2.95
CA LEU A 49 2.37 -24.23 1.76
C LEU A 49 3.15 -25.50 2.09
N THR A 50 2.75 -26.61 1.47
CA THR A 50 3.43 -27.90 1.52
C THR A 50 3.74 -28.30 0.08
N ASP A 51 4.99 -28.66 -0.21
CA ASP A 51 5.36 -29.15 -1.54
C ASP A 51 4.81 -30.57 -1.72
N PRO A 52 3.92 -30.82 -2.69
CA PRO A 52 3.32 -32.14 -2.89
C PRO A 52 4.34 -33.20 -3.31
N ARG A 53 5.52 -32.82 -3.82
CA ARG A 53 6.57 -33.76 -4.25
C ARG A 53 7.34 -34.34 -3.08
N THR A 54 7.51 -33.56 -2.01
CA THR A 54 8.31 -33.97 -0.83
C THR A 54 7.44 -34.19 0.40
N GLY A 55 6.22 -33.66 0.44
CA GLY A 55 5.37 -33.63 1.63
C GLY A 55 5.83 -32.63 2.70
N GLU A 56 6.89 -31.86 2.42
CA GLU A 56 7.52 -30.93 3.36
C GLU A 56 7.27 -29.48 2.96
N ARG A 57 7.45 -28.56 3.91
CA ARG A 57 7.41 -27.13 3.63
C ARG A 57 8.66 -26.74 2.82
N PRO A 58 8.54 -26.15 1.62
CA PRO A 58 9.70 -25.72 0.86
C PRO A 58 10.45 -24.60 1.60
N PHE A 59 11.73 -24.39 1.29
CA PHE A 59 12.53 -23.32 1.89
C PHE A 59 12.03 -21.91 1.49
N ALA A 60 11.70 -21.74 0.21
CA ALA A 60 11.16 -20.49 -0.35
C ALA A 60 10.29 -20.81 -1.58
N VAL A 61 9.37 -19.91 -1.93
CA VAL A 61 8.52 -20.04 -3.12
C VAL A 61 8.40 -18.72 -3.86
N VAL A 62 8.35 -18.77 -5.19
CA VAL A 62 7.86 -17.66 -6.00
C VAL A 62 6.40 -17.96 -6.32
N GLN A 63 5.49 -17.04 -5.97
CA GLN A 63 4.07 -17.21 -6.25
C GLN A 63 3.70 -16.48 -7.54
N LEU A 64 2.88 -17.14 -8.36
CA LEU A 64 2.28 -16.58 -9.56
C LEU A 64 0.81 -16.29 -9.29
N ARG A 65 0.34 -15.10 -9.69
CA ARG A 65 -1.07 -14.72 -9.61
C ARG A 65 -1.61 -14.50 -11.02
N VAL A 66 -2.76 -15.10 -11.31
CA VAL A 66 -3.49 -14.86 -12.57
C VAL A 66 -3.82 -13.37 -12.69
N GLU A 67 -3.46 -12.75 -13.80
CA GLU A 67 -3.71 -11.32 -14.07
C GLU A 67 -4.85 -11.08 -15.05
N ASN A 68 -5.14 -12.04 -15.94
CA ASN A 68 -6.22 -11.91 -16.90
C ASN A 68 -7.28 -13.01 -16.72
N GLN A 69 -8.51 -12.70 -17.14
CA GLN A 69 -9.64 -13.62 -17.00
C GLN A 69 -9.42 -14.95 -17.75
N ALA A 70 -8.67 -14.92 -18.85
CA ALA A 70 -8.36 -16.10 -19.66
C ALA A 70 -7.35 -17.05 -19.01
N GLY A 71 -6.67 -16.64 -17.93
CA GLY A 71 -5.65 -17.46 -17.26
C GLY A 71 -4.39 -17.68 -18.10
N THR A 72 -4.11 -16.81 -19.07
CA THR A 72 -2.92 -16.92 -19.94
C THR A 72 -1.76 -16.05 -19.48
N ALA A 73 -2.03 -15.05 -18.63
CA ALA A 73 -1.02 -14.14 -18.10
C ALA A 73 -0.96 -14.21 -16.58
N TYR A 74 0.27 -14.25 -16.05
CA TYR A 74 0.55 -14.36 -14.63
C TYR A 74 1.57 -13.31 -14.18
N ASN A 75 1.40 -12.79 -12.97
CA ASN A 75 2.34 -11.88 -12.34
C ASN A 75 3.15 -12.59 -11.25
N LEU A 76 4.42 -12.23 -11.13
CA LEU A 76 5.31 -12.68 -10.05
C LEU A 76 5.03 -11.84 -8.80
N VAL A 77 4.42 -12.47 -7.80
CA VAL A 77 4.02 -11.78 -6.57
C VAL A 77 5.25 -11.31 -5.79
N GLY A 78 5.29 -10.03 -5.45
CA GLY A 78 6.36 -9.43 -4.64
C GLY A 78 7.69 -9.23 -5.37
N CYS A 79 7.70 -9.29 -6.71
CA CYS A 79 8.89 -9.14 -7.55
C CYS A 79 8.98 -7.77 -8.26
N GLN A 80 8.46 -6.71 -7.65
CA GLN A 80 8.71 -5.34 -8.12
C GLN A 80 10.22 -5.09 -8.23
N THR A 81 10.69 -4.43 -9.29
CA THR A 81 12.12 -4.36 -9.60
C THR A 81 12.50 -3.14 -10.45
N LYS A 82 13.74 -2.67 -10.29
CA LYS A 82 14.46 -1.70 -11.12
C LYS A 82 15.53 -2.35 -11.99
N LEU A 83 15.65 -3.69 -12.03
CA LEU A 83 16.57 -4.36 -12.92
C LEU A 83 16.32 -3.94 -14.39
N LYS A 84 17.39 -3.81 -15.18
CA LYS A 84 17.27 -3.60 -16.63
C LYS A 84 16.52 -4.78 -17.24
N TYR A 85 15.81 -4.54 -18.35
CA TYR A 85 14.94 -5.54 -18.97
C TYR A 85 15.62 -6.87 -19.31
N GLY A 86 16.83 -6.83 -19.90
CA GLY A 86 17.60 -8.07 -20.17
C GLY A 86 17.96 -8.84 -18.90
N GLU A 87 18.22 -8.13 -17.79
CA GLU A 87 18.53 -8.76 -16.51
C GLU A 87 17.31 -9.37 -15.84
N GLN A 88 16.14 -8.75 -15.99
CA GLN A 88 14.88 -9.34 -15.50
C GLN A 88 14.65 -10.70 -16.15
N GLU A 89 14.75 -10.78 -17.48
CA GLU A 89 14.60 -12.05 -18.19
C GLU A 89 15.63 -13.09 -17.74
N ARG A 90 16.91 -12.69 -17.68
CA ARG A 90 18.01 -13.56 -17.26
C ARG A 90 17.78 -14.11 -15.85
N VAL A 91 17.49 -13.24 -14.90
CA VAL A 91 17.37 -13.60 -13.48
C VAL A 91 16.09 -14.40 -13.21
N PHE A 92 14.95 -13.98 -13.76
CA PHE A 92 13.69 -14.65 -13.48
C PHE A 92 13.56 -16.02 -14.19
N ARG A 93 14.26 -16.26 -15.31
CA ARG A 93 14.38 -17.61 -15.89
C ARG A 93 15.17 -18.60 -15.03
N MET A 94 15.88 -18.13 -14.00
CA MET A 94 16.56 -19.02 -13.04
C MET A 94 15.62 -19.56 -11.95
N ILE A 95 14.35 -19.14 -11.94
CA ILE A 95 13.34 -19.66 -11.01
C ILE A 95 12.85 -21.01 -11.56
N PRO A 96 12.83 -22.08 -10.75
CA PRO A 96 12.32 -23.38 -11.20
C PRO A 96 10.90 -23.29 -11.73
N GLY A 97 10.67 -23.80 -12.94
CA GLY A 97 9.40 -23.72 -13.66
C GLY A 97 9.23 -22.48 -14.55
N LEU A 98 10.17 -21.52 -14.51
CA LEU A 98 10.18 -20.32 -15.36
C LEU A 98 11.34 -20.31 -16.37
N GLU A 99 12.04 -21.43 -16.56
CA GLU A 99 13.23 -21.52 -17.41
C GLU A 99 12.96 -21.06 -18.85
N ASN A 100 11.77 -21.38 -19.36
CA ASN A 100 11.30 -21.01 -20.70
C ASN A 100 10.19 -19.95 -20.67
N ALA A 101 10.07 -19.18 -19.58
CA ALA A 101 9.03 -18.17 -19.46
C ALA A 101 9.16 -17.10 -20.56
N GLN A 102 8.01 -16.75 -21.14
CA GLN A 102 7.84 -15.58 -22.01
C GLN A 102 7.28 -14.44 -21.18
N PHE A 103 7.96 -13.30 -21.21
CA PHE A 103 7.57 -12.13 -20.43
C PHE A 103 6.75 -11.18 -21.32
N GLU A 104 5.43 -11.19 -21.19
CA GLU A 104 4.55 -10.25 -21.89
C GLU A 104 4.77 -8.80 -21.45
N ARG A 105 5.14 -8.61 -20.18
CA ARG A 105 5.44 -7.32 -19.58
C ARG A 105 6.55 -7.45 -18.56
N LEU A 106 7.55 -6.57 -18.66
CA LEU A 106 8.64 -6.47 -17.70
C LEU A 106 8.32 -5.47 -16.59
N GLY A 107 8.88 -5.72 -15.41
CA GLY A 107 8.68 -4.94 -14.22
C GLY A 107 9.32 -3.54 -14.33
N SER A 108 8.71 -2.59 -13.64
CA SER A 108 9.25 -1.25 -13.44
C SER A 108 8.82 -0.73 -12.08
N VAL A 109 9.70 0.05 -11.44
CA VAL A 109 9.36 0.83 -10.25
C VAL A 109 9.34 2.30 -10.65
N HIS A 110 8.20 2.95 -10.47
CA HIS A 110 8.01 4.35 -10.80
C HIS A 110 8.23 5.23 -9.59
N ARG A 111 8.75 6.44 -9.84
CA ARG A 111 8.82 7.49 -8.83
C ARG A 111 7.44 8.09 -8.63
N ASN A 112 6.98 8.10 -7.39
CA ASN A 112 5.79 8.82 -6.98
C ASN A 112 6.18 10.17 -6.35
N THR A 113 5.46 11.23 -6.72
CA THR A 113 5.59 12.54 -6.09
C THR A 113 4.45 12.73 -5.10
N PHE A 114 4.78 13.21 -3.90
CA PHE A 114 3.81 13.54 -2.86
C PHE A 114 4.25 14.81 -2.14
N VAL A 115 3.29 15.51 -1.54
CA VAL A 115 3.54 16.67 -0.68
C VAL A 115 3.73 16.23 0.76
N ASN A 116 4.47 16.99 1.56
CA ASN A 116 4.47 16.80 3.00
C ASN A 116 3.14 17.31 3.58
N ALA A 117 2.11 16.45 3.54
CA ALA A 117 0.73 16.82 3.82
C ALA A 117 0.56 17.52 5.18
N PRO A 118 1.10 17.03 6.30
CA PRO A 118 0.95 17.71 7.60
C PRO A 118 1.49 19.15 7.62
N ARG A 119 2.43 19.48 6.74
CA ARG A 119 3.02 20.82 6.66
C ARG A 119 2.28 21.76 5.72
N VAL A 120 1.68 21.23 4.65
CA VAL A 120 1.18 22.07 3.56
C VAL A 120 -0.33 21.94 3.36
N LEU A 121 -0.98 20.97 3.99
CA LEU A 121 -2.42 20.75 3.91
C LEU A 121 -3.09 21.03 5.26
N LYS A 122 -4.28 21.63 5.20
CA LYS A 122 -5.23 21.72 6.30
C LYS A 122 -6.56 21.20 5.82
N ASP A 123 -7.05 20.10 6.38
CA ASP A 123 -8.27 19.41 5.91
C ASP A 123 -8.24 19.11 4.40
N LEU A 124 -7.07 18.67 3.90
CA LEU A 124 -6.76 18.43 2.48
C LEU A 124 -6.72 19.69 1.58
N GLU A 125 -6.94 20.88 2.14
CA GLU A 125 -6.78 22.16 1.45
C GLU A 125 -5.32 22.62 1.48
N PHE A 126 -4.79 23.06 0.35
CA PHE A 126 -3.42 23.56 0.26
C PHE A 126 -3.30 24.92 0.93
N SER A 127 -2.51 24.97 2.01
CA SER A 127 -2.43 26.14 2.90
C SER A 127 -1.90 27.39 2.19
N ALA A 128 -1.02 27.23 1.21
CA ALA A 128 -0.46 28.35 0.44
C ALA A 128 -1.39 28.85 -0.67
N ARG A 129 -2.47 28.11 -1.00
CA ARG A 129 -3.45 28.53 -2.01
C ARG A 129 -4.85 28.03 -1.64
N PRO A 130 -5.60 28.81 -0.86
CA PRO A 130 -6.98 28.49 -0.51
C PRO A 130 -7.84 28.20 -1.74
N GLY A 131 -8.75 27.24 -1.61
CA GLY A 131 -9.59 26.74 -2.71
C GLY A 131 -8.93 25.68 -3.60
N VAL A 132 -7.65 25.34 -3.38
CA VAL A 132 -6.99 24.19 -4.02
C VAL A 132 -6.93 23.04 -3.04
N TYR A 133 -7.45 21.88 -3.44
CA TYR A 133 -7.52 20.68 -2.60
C TYR A 133 -6.73 19.54 -3.23
N LEU A 134 -6.07 18.75 -2.40
CA LEU A 134 -5.32 17.56 -2.83
C LEU A 134 -5.90 16.31 -2.18
N ALA A 135 -6.06 15.24 -2.95
CA ALA A 135 -6.44 13.92 -2.44
C ALA A 135 -5.77 12.82 -3.25
N GLY A 136 -5.69 11.62 -2.67
CA GLY A 136 -5.03 10.48 -3.29
C GLY A 136 -3.51 10.50 -3.13
N GLN A 137 -2.81 9.74 -3.97
CA GLN A 137 -1.37 9.49 -3.81
C GLN A 137 -0.50 10.75 -3.59
N ILE A 138 -0.87 11.88 -4.21
CA ILE A 138 -0.16 13.14 -4.07
C ILE A 138 -0.13 13.68 -2.62
N THR A 139 -1.07 13.27 -1.76
CA THR A 139 -1.09 13.67 -0.35
C THR A 139 -0.21 12.78 0.54
N GLY A 140 0.30 11.66 0.02
CA GLY A 140 1.01 10.67 0.84
C GLY A 140 0.11 9.57 1.43
N VAL A 141 -1.03 9.29 0.82
CA VAL A 141 -1.64 7.95 0.95
C VAL A 141 -1.10 7.03 -0.13
N GLU A 142 -1.00 5.74 0.12
CA GLU A 142 -0.51 4.76 -0.86
C GLU A 142 -1.55 3.64 -1.04
N GLY A 143 -1.87 3.31 -2.29
CA GLY A 143 -2.85 2.29 -2.64
C GLY A 143 -4.15 2.84 -3.23
N TYR A 144 -4.81 2.01 -4.03
CA TYR A 144 -6.02 2.39 -4.76
C TYR A 144 -7.19 2.68 -3.82
N VAL A 145 -7.38 1.85 -2.80
CA VAL A 145 -8.50 1.98 -1.85
C VAL A 145 -8.32 3.23 -0.98
N GLU A 146 -7.10 3.48 -0.52
CA GLU A 146 -6.73 4.63 0.28
C GLU A 146 -6.90 5.92 -0.51
N SER A 147 -6.47 5.91 -1.79
CA SER A 147 -6.63 7.07 -2.67
C SER A 147 -8.09 7.36 -2.97
N ALA A 148 -8.89 6.33 -3.27
CA ALA A 148 -10.32 6.47 -3.50
C ALA A 148 -11.06 6.95 -2.24
N ALA A 149 -10.72 6.43 -1.07
CA ALA A 149 -11.35 6.82 0.19
C ALA A 149 -11.02 8.28 0.56
N CYS A 150 -9.77 8.72 0.36
CA CYS A 150 -9.36 10.10 0.56
C CYS A 150 -10.08 11.06 -0.40
N GLY A 151 -10.18 10.69 -1.69
CA GLY A 151 -10.92 11.46 -2.69
C GLY A 151 -12.42 11.54 -2.41
N LEU A 152 -13.04 10.43 -2.01
CA LEU A 152 -14.45 10.38 -1.61
C LEU A 152 -14.70 11.29 -0.40
N TRP A 153 -13.86 11.20 0.63
CA TRP A 153 -13.95 12.07 1.80
C TRP A 153 -13.87 13.55 1.42
N LEU A 154 -12.90 13.93 0.59
CA LEU A 154 -12.75 15.30 0.11
C LEU A 154 -14.03 15.78 -0.61
N GLY A 155 -14.57 14.96 -1.51
CA GLY A 155 -15.80 15.30 -2.23
C GLY A 155 -16.99 15.53 -1.28
N LEU A 156 -17.17 14.63 -0.31
CA LEU A 156 -18.24 14.75 0.69
C LEU A 156 -18.06 16.00 1.56
N ALA A 157 -16.85 16.25 2.07
CA ALA A 157 -16.55 17.41 2.91
C ALA A 157 -16.76 18.74 2.16
N LEU A 158 -16.37 18.81 0.88
CA LEU A 158 -16.59 19.98 0.04
C LEU A 158 -18.08 20.20 -0.26
N GLY A 159 -18.82 19.14 -0.59
CA GLY A 159 -20.28 19.24 -0.78
C GLY A 159 -20.98 19.77 0.46
N ALA A 160 -20.59 19.27 1.63
CA ALA A 160 -21.11 19.67 2.94
C ALA A 160 -20.79 21.14 3.25
N LYS A 161 -19.54 21.57 2.98
CA LYS A 161 -19.09 22.96 3.11
C LYS A 161 -19.89 23.91 2.21
N LEU A 162 -20.16 23.53 0.97
CA LEU A 162 -20.96 24.32 0.02
C LEU A 162 -22.44 24.42 0.44
N ALA A 163 -22.98 23.35 1.02
CA ALA A 163 -24.32 23.31 1.59
C ALA A 163 -24.45 24.08 2.93
N LYS A 164 -23.33 24.53 3.51
CA LYS A 164 -23.25 25.13 4.86
C LYS A 164 -23.69 24.17 5.99
N GLU A 165 -23.57 22.87 5.74
CA GLU A 165 -23.86 21.80 6.69
C GLU A 165 -22.56 21.02 6.91
N PRO A 166 -21.65 21.47 7.78
CA PRO A 166 -20.32 20.88 7.89
C PRO A 166 -20.37 19.41 8.33
N LEU A 167 -19.74 18.53 7.54
CA LEU A 167 -19.65 17.10 7.83
C LEU A 167 -18.60 16.83 8.90
N ALA A 168 -19.00 16.17 10.00
CA ALA A 168 -18.08 15.72 11.03
C ALA A 168 -17.05 14.72 10.47
N PRO A 169 -15.76 14.79 10.88
CA PRO A 169 -14.74 13.87 10.39
C PRO A 169 -15.01 12.41 10.82
N PRO A 170 -14.56 11.42 10.03
CA PRO A 170 -14.68 10.03 10.41
C PRO A 170 -13.82 9.75 11.65
N PRO A 171 -14.23 8.79 12.51
CA PRO A 171 -13.58 8.55 13.79
C PRO A 171 -12.17 7.97 13.60
N PRO A 172 -11.21 8.27 14.49
CA PRO A 172 -9.82 7.81 14.37
C PRO A 172 -9.69 6.28 14.50
N GLU A 173 -10.67 5.59 15.08
CA GLU A 173 -10.72 4.13 15.11
C GLU A 173 -11.00 3.51 13.74
N SER A 174 -11.60 4.28 12.81
CA SER A 174 -11.81 3.84 11.43
C SER A 174 -10.52 3.95 10.61
N VAL A 175 -10.38 3.12 9.58
CA VAL A 175 -9.21 3.20 8.67
C VAL A 175 -9.14 4.55 7.98
N LEU A 176 -10.27 5.10 7.52
CA LEU A 176 -10.32 6.42 6.89
C LEU A 176 -9.90 7.53 7.87
N GLY A 177 -10.43 7.53 9.09
CA GLY A 177 -10.04 8.51 10.11
C GLY A 177 -8.55 8.41 10.47
N GLY A 178 -8.01 7.19 10.59
CA GLY A 178 -6.58 6.97 10.79
C GLY A 178 -5.71 7.50 9.65
N LEU A 179 -6.13 7.29 8.39
CA LEU A 179 -5.45 7.85 7.22
C LEU A 179 -5.49 9.39 7.22
N LEU A 180 -6.65 9.99 7.44
CA LEU A 180 -6.77 11.46 7.49
C LEU A 180 -5.94 12.06 8.62
N ASN A 181 -5.88 11.40 9.78
CA ASN A 181 -5.04 11.81 10.89
C ASN A 181 -3.54 11.73 10.53
N HIS A 182 -3.10 10.68 9.82
CA HIS A 182 -1.73 10.57 9.32
C HIS A 182 -1.35 11.75 8.40
N LEU A 183 -2.30 12.24 7.61
CA LEU A 183 -2.09 13.40 6.74
C LEU A 183 -2.10 14.75 7.49
N ALA A 184 -2.67 14.80 8.70
CA ALA A 184 -2.87 16.03 9.46
C ALA A 184 -1.81 16.27 10.55
N VAL A 185 -1.19 15.21 11.08
CA VAL A 185 -0.27 15.29 12.22
C VAL A 185 1.18 15.37 11.76
N GLU A 186 1.90 16.44 12.16
CA GLU A 186 3.30 16.61 11.79
C GLU A 186 4.19 15.56 12.45
N VAL A 187 5.00 14.90 11.63
CA VAL A 187 6.04 13.96 12.05
C VAL A 187 7.36 14.33 11.38
N LYS A 188 8.48 14.09 12.07
CA LYS A 188 9.82 14.52 11.63
C LYS A 188 10.16 14.09 10.20
N ASN A 189 9.80 12.85 9.84
CA ASN A 189 10.07 12.25 8.53
C ASN A 189 8.77 11.71 7.93
N PHE A 190 7.86 12.60 7.53
CA PHE A 190 6.61 12.19 6.89
C PHE A 190 6.88 11.32 5.65
N GLN A 191 6.20 10.18 5.58
CA GLN A 191 6.27 9.24 4.47
C GLN A 191 4.85 8.81 4.09
N PRO A 192 4.63 8.43 2.81
CA PRO A 192 3.37 7.87 2.40
C PRO A 192 3.01 6.63 3.23
N SER A 193 1.72 6.38 3.41
CA SER A 193 1.25 5.19 4.13
C SER A 193 0.02 4.59 3.48
N ASN A 194 -0.02 3.25 3.46
CA ASN A 194 -1.21 2.50 3.14
C ASN A 194 -2.01 2.18 4.42
N ALA A 195 -3.21 1.65 4.26
CA ALA A 195 -4.06 1.26 5.37
C ALA A 195 -3.38 0.20 6.24
N ASN A 196 -3.14 0.53 7.50
CA ASN A 196 -2.62 -0.40 8.50
C ASN A 196 -3.14 -0.05 9.90
N PHE A 197 -3.21 -1.05 10.79
CA PHE A 197 -3.75 -0.86 12.13
C PHE A 197 -2.91 0.07 13.02
N GLY A 198 -1.66 0.37 12.64
CA GLY A 198 -0.81 1.33 13.33
C GLY A 198 -1.30 2.78 13.20
N LEU A 199 -2.13 3.08 12.18
CA LEU A 199 -2.75 4.39 12.00
C LEU A 199 -3.97 4.62 12.90
N THR A 200 -4.45 3.57 13.59
CA THR A 200 -5.62 3.64 14.48
C THR A 200 -5.19 3.58 15.95
N PRO A 201 -5.94 4.17 16.89
CA PRO A 201 -5.65 4.09 18.32
C PRO A 201 -5.46 2.65 18.82
N ALA A 202 -4.66 2.43 19.86
CA ALA A 202 -4.51 1.10 20.44
C ALA A 202 -5.87 0.50 20.90
N LEU A 203 -6.00 -0.83 20.94
CA LEU A 203 -7.25 -1.51 21.34
C LEU A 203 -7.68 -1.23 22.79
N GLY A 204 -6.83 -0.66 23.63
CA GLY A 204 -7.09 -0.41 25.05
C GLY A 204 -7.21 -1.69 25.90
N LYS A 205 -7.10 -2.88 25.30
CA LYS A 205 -7.17 -4.18 25.98
C LYS A 205 -6.10 -5.14 25.46
N ARG A 206 -5.67 -6.05 26.34
CA ARG A 206 -4.81 -7.18 25.93
C ARG A 206 -5.62 -8.12 25.04
N ALA A 207 -5.03 -8.51 23.92
CA ALA A 207 -5.61 -9.46 22.97
C ALA A 207 -4.56 -10.45 22.50
N LYS A 208 -4.95 -11.71 22.29
CA LYS A 208 -4.08 -12.72 21.69
C LYS A 208 -3.69 -12.27 20.28
N LYS A 209 -2.46 -12.54 19.86
CA LYS A 209 -1.92 -12.12 18.55
C LYS A 209 -2.83 -12.51 17.38
N ARG A 210 -3.41 -13.71 17.42
CA ARG A 210 -4.34 -14.23 16.40
C ARG A 210 -5.65 -13.44 16.29
N ASP A 211 -6.13 -12.89 17.41
CA ASP A 211 -7.43 -12.20 17.49
C ASP A 211 -7.30 -10.69 17.24
N ARG A 212 -6.07 -10.15 17.38
CA ARG A 212 -5.81 -8.70 17.37
C ARG A 212 -6.31 -8.03 16.09
N LYS A 213 -6.04 -8.61 14.91
CA LYS A 213 -6.48 -8.05 13.61
C LYS A 213 -8.01 -7.99 13.50
N ARG A 214 -8.68 -9.07 13.91
CA ARG A 214 -10.15 -9.15 13.91
C ARG A 214 -10.76 -8.09 14.83
N LEU A 215 -10.25 -7.96 16.05
CA LEU A 215 -10.75 -6.97 17.03
C LEU A 215 -10.56 -5.52 16.54
N PHE A 216 -9.44 -5.21 15.89
CA PHE A 216 -9.26 -3.89 15.27
C PHE A 216 -10.29 -3.65 14.17
N ALA A 217 -10.50 -4.64 13.29
CA ALA A 217 -11.45 -4.53 12.19
C ALA A 217 -12.90 -4.37 12.70
N GLU A 218 -13.31 -5.14 13.70
CA GLU A 218 -14.63 -5.05 14.34
C GLU A 218 -14.85 -3.65 14.92
N ARG A 219 -13.91 -3.15 15.74
CA ARG A 219 -13.99 -1.79 16.31
C ARG A 219 -14.02 -0.71 15.23
N ALA A 220 -13.16 -0.81 14.22
CA ALA A 220 -13.11 0.15 13.12
C ALA A 220 -14.43 0.22 12.36
N ARG A 221 -15.01 -0.95 12.05
CA ARG A 221 -16.32 -1.06 11.39
C ARG A 221 -17.43 -0.47 12.25
N GLU A 222 -17.50 -0.83 13.53
CA GLU A 222 -18.51 -0.31 14.44
C GLU A 222 -18.43 1.21 14.59
N ALA A 223 -17.23 1.77 14.77
CA ALA A 223 -17.03 3.21 14.86
C ALA A 223 -17.44 3.91 13.56
N PHE A 224 -17.00 3.39 12.42
CA PHE A 224 -17.34 3.95 11.12
C PHE A 224 -18.84 3.88 10.83
N MET A 225 -19.51 2.77 11.15
CA MET A 225 -20.97 2.62 10.96
C MET A 225 -21.77 3.55 11.87
N ARG A 226 -21.35 3.73 13.13
CA ARG A 226 -21.97 4.72 14.03
C ARG A 226 -21.84 6.13 13.47
N TRP A 227 -20.63 6.52 13.06
CA TRP A 227 -20.38 7.81 12.41
C TRP A 227 -21.22 7.97 11.15
N LEU A 228 -21.23 6.97 10.27
CA LEU A 228 -22.01 7.00 9.03
C LEU A 228 -23.51 7.14 9.32
N GLY A 229 -24.01 6.52 10.39
CA GLY A 229 -25.39 6.61 10.83
C GLY A 229 -25.77 8.03 11.28
N SER A 230 -24.94 8.67 12.10
CA SER A 230 -25.17 10.02 12.63
C SER A 230 -24.74 11.15 11.71
N ALA A 231 -23.89 10.87 10.71
CA ALA A 231 -23.37 11.87 9.81
C ALA A 231 -24.47 12.37 8.85
N GLU A 232 -24.66 13.68 8.83
CA GLU A 232 -25.48 14.40 7.86
C GLU A 232 -24.70 14.54 6.55
N ILE A 233 -24.66 13.45 5.78
CA ILE A 233 -23.99 13.43 4.48
C ILE A 233 -24.92 14.04 3.43
N PRO A 234 -24.51 15.08 2.69
CA PRO A 234 -25.33 15.69 1.65
C PRO A 234 -25.82 14.66 0.63
N GLY A 235 -27.12 14.66 0.34
CA GLY A 235 -27.73 13.73 -0.61
C GLY A 235 -28.07 12.33 -0.06
N LYS A 236 -27.81 12.07 1.22
CA LYS A 236 -28.24 10.84 1.92
C LYS A 236 -29.77 10.84 2.09
N LYS A 237 -30.52 10.51 1.03
CA LYS A 237 -31.87 9.97 1.18
C LYS A 237 -31.71 8.56 1.74
N ILE A 238 -31.85 8.41 3.05
CA ILE A 238 -31.94 7.09 3.68
C ILE A 238 -33.25 6.48 3.17
N THR A 239 -33.18 5.66 2.13
CA THR A 239 -34.26 4.70 1.86
C THR A 239 -34.24 3.72 3.03
N SER A 240 -35.28 3.79 3.86
CA SER A 240 -35.59 2.81 4.90
C SER A 240 -35.76 1.42 4.31
#